data_AF-A0AA39H5R7-F1
#
_entry.id   AF-A0AA39H5R7-F1
#
_cell.length_a   1.000
_cell.length_b   1.000
_cell.length_c   1.000
_cell.angle_alpha   90.00
_cell.angle_beta   90.00
_cell.angle_gamma   90.00
#
_symmetry.space_group_name_H-M   'P 1'
#
loop_
_entity.id
_entity.type
_entity.pdbx_description
1 polymer ?
#
loop_
_entity_poly.entity_id
_entity_poly.type
_entity_poly.pdbx_seq_one_letter_code
_entity_poly.pdbx_strand_id
1 'polypeptide(L)'
;MCIICAFVYGELERFAYEAVVLAKYTRRRSIISREIQSAARLVLPADLGGIAMADGHTVDPPEPHQIGYALSQTPTVLFRAILYVAEQLFSDHRSTMGKKGGNRNKAKDGYDKPNKPRGEAGRVTQGEDSDAFSDAGSEITHLTLDDDMTSVIGEDTLEEDDAEFGDSPRDRLEEFLDNASHKNPAIRTAAVKNIQVLLTKYYLYETLDKWKTSVIELIEKNIKKSEAEAVLLSTLTALLSIQMGMDVGGSLEQILAIMRQMCADSSQPETVRTNCALALGICVYLSSEQPAQIEDTLQMLRNVWTSVKANSPSSTLFNAAISSWSLLADRSLNIRAVLSEHVKIVSYLDATALDMRVSAGEALGCIYEIAVDNISNAYTFPSHEHIVEKLGELATDSVKYRAKRDRRIQRFTFRQIHDFLRGGETPSVSVKFGSEVLELGALQEKLLYDMCCKFLHGGMNSHLKSNELIRDVFDLGAVCEEAEHGKKLTKHERLIQQRDIDRTRNIHRAKQRDKRSANFH
;
A
#
# COMPACT_ATOMS: atom_id res chain seq x y z
N MET A 1 -29.59 -22.12 -3.07
CA MET A 1 -30.18 -20.83 -3.51
C MET A 1 -30.11 -19.73 -2.43
N CYS A 2 -30.19 -20.04 -1.12
CA CYS A 2 -30.20 -19.02 -0.06
C CYS A 2 -28.84 -18.34 0.27
N ILE A 3 -27.70 -19.01 0.09
CA ILE A 3 -26.37 -18.44 0.43
C ILE A 3 -25.91 -17.40 -0.60
N ILE A 4 -26.17 -17.66 -1.89
CA ILE A 4 -25.83 -16.75 -2.99
C ILE A 4 -26.67 -15.47 -2.89
N CYS A 5 -27.94 -15.56 -2.47
CA CYS A 5 -28.76 -14.37 -2.22
C CYS A 5 -28.18 -13.50 -1.09
N ALA A 6 -27.78 -14.06 0.05
CA ALA A 6 -27.28 -13.25 1.17
C ALA A 6 -25.98 -12.49 0.81
N PHE A 7 -25.08 -13.13 0.07
CA PHE A 7 -23.86 -12.49 -0.43
C PHE A 7 -24.19 -11.37 -1.44
N VAL A 8 -25.04 -11.64 -2.42
CA VAL A 8 -25.44 -10.64 -3.43
C VAL A 8 -26.18 -9.47 -2.80
N TYR A 9 -27.05 -9.71 -1.81
CA TYR A 9 -27.73 -8.64 -1.07
C TYR A 9 -26.76 -7.80 -0.22
N GLY A 10 -25.79 -8.43 0.45
CA GLY A 10 -24.77 -7.71 1.22
C GLY A 10 -23.86 -6.84 0.35
N GLU A 11 -23.49 -7.33 -0.84
CA GLU A 11 -22.71 -6.54 -1.80
C GLU A 11 -23.56 -5.43 -2.46
N LEU A 12 -24.85 -5.66 -2.72
CA LEU A 12 -25.77 -4.62 -3.19
C LEU A 12 -26.00 -3.51 -2.15
N GLU A 13 -26.08 -3.84 -0.85
CA GLU A 13 -26.12 -2.83 0.21
C GLU A 13 -24.84 -1.98 0.25
N ARG A 14 -23.67 -2.61 0.10
CA ARG A 14 -22.38 -1.90 0.03
C ARG A 14 -22.28 -1.02 -1.21
N PHE A 15 -22.74 -1.49 -2.38
CA PHE A 15 -22.79 -0.65 -3.59
C PHE A 15 -23.74 0.55 -3.42
N ALA A 16 -24.90 0.34 -2.83
CA ALA A 16 -25.88 1.40 -2.60
C ALA A 16 -25.34 2.45 -1.62
N TYR A 17 -24.69 2.01 -0.54
CA TYR A 17 -24.03 2.88 0.42
C TYR A 17 -22.96 3.74 -0.25
N GLU A 18 -22.05 3.10 -0.99
CA GLU A 18 -20.93 3.80 -1.63
C GLU A 18 -21.39 4.75 -2.75
N ALA A 19 -22.43 4.38 -3.49
CA ALA A 19 -23.02 5.26 -4.51
C ALA A 19 -23.69 6.50 -3.89
N VAL A 20 -24.30 6.36 -2.70
CA VAL A 20 -24.85 7.49 -1.93
C VAL A 20 -23.74 8.40 -1.43
N VAL A 21 -22.62 7.83 -0.93
CA VAL A 21 -21.44 8.59 -0.51
C VAL A 21 -20.87 9.40 -1.69
N LEU A 22 -20.70 8.78 -2.85
CA LEU A 22 -20.20 9.45 -4.05
C LEU A 22 -21.13 10.57 -4.54
N ALA A 23 -22.45 10.36 -4.53
CA ALA A 23 -23.41 11.38 -4.91
C ALA A 23 -23.41 12.59 -3.94
N LYS A 24 -23.18 12.35 -2.64
CA LYS A 24 -22.97 13.43 -1.65
C LYS A 24 -21.68 14.20 -1.92
N TYR A 25 -20.59 13.50 -2.23
CA TYR A 25 -19.29 14.10 -2.57
C TYR A 25 -19.38 14.99 -3.81
N THR A 26 -20.10 14.55 -4.85
CA THR A 26 -20.33 15.34 -6.07
C THR A 26 -21.39 16.44 -5.90
N ARG A 27 -21.97 16.58 -4.70
CA ARG A 27 -23.09 17.50 -4.34
C ARG A 27 -24.31 17.35 -5.25
N ARG A 28 -24.58 16.14 -5.72
CA ARG A 28 -25.72 15.85 -6.59
C ARG A 28 -26.91 15.35 -5.77
N ARG A 29 -28.10 15.83 -6.12
CA ARG A 29 -29.36 15.44 -5.45
C ARG A 29 -29.88 14.06 -5.88
N SER A 30 -29.27 13.43 -6.89
CA SER A 30 -29.67 12.13 -7.42
C SER A 30 -28.45 11.34 -7.89
N ILE A 31 -28.41 10.06 -7.54
CA ILE A 31 -27.41 9.10 -7.99
C ILE A 31 -27.58 8.86 -9.50
N ILE A 32 -26.50 8.97 -10.26
CA ILE A 32 -26.45 8.68 -11.69
C ILE A 32 -25.57 7.45 -11.98
N SER A 33 -25.74 6.81 -13.14
CA SER A 33 -25.03 5.56 -13.50
C SER A 33 -23.51 5.64 -13.35
N ARG A 34 -22.91 6.83 -13.49
CA ARG A 34 -21.46 7.03 -13.26
C ARG A 34 -21.05 6.82 -11.80
N GLU A 35 -21.87 7.24 -10.84
CA GLU A 35 -21.60 7.07 -9.40
C GLU A 35 -21.80 5.61 -8.99
N ILE A 36 -22.78 4.92 -9.59
CA ILE A 36 -22.99 3.48 -9.40
C ILE A 36 -21.80 2.69 -9.97
N GLN A 37 -21.30 3.06 -11.16
CA GLN A 37 -20.12 2.42 -11.75
C GLN A 37 -18.84 2.67 -10.94
N SER A 38 -18.69 3.85 -10.34
CA SER A 38 -17.57 4.17 -9.46
C SER A 38 -17.67 3.42 -8.12
N ALA A 39 -18.85 3.35 -7.52
CA ALA A 39 -19.11 2.54 -6.33
C ALA A 39 -18.81 1.06 -6.58
N ALA A 40 -19.17 0.55 -7.76
CA ALA A 40 -18.90 -0.81 -8.15
C ALA A 40 -17.40 -1.14 -8.26
N ARG A 41 -16.58 -0.15 -8.65
CA ARG A 41 -15.11 -0.28 -8.70
C ARG A 41 -14.45 -0.25 -7.33
N LEU A 42 -15.07 0.41 -6.36
CA LEU A 42 -14.56 0.54 -5.00
C LEU A 42 -14.86 -0.70 -4.16
N VAL A 43 -16.03 -1.32 -4.39
CA VAL A 43 -16.53 -2.41 -3.56
C VAL A 43 -16.13 -3.80 -4.09
N LEU A 44 -15.86 -3.97 -5.40
CA LEU A 44 -15.46 -5.28 -5.96
C LEU A 44 -13.94 -5.52 -5.91
N PRO A 45 -13.50 -6.76 -5.57
CA PRO A 45 -12.11 -7.19 -5.69
C PRO A 45 -11.53 -6.97 -7.11
N ALA A 46 -10.25 -6.57 -7.17
CA ALA A 46 -9.56 -6.10 -8.38
C ALA A 46 -9.67 -7.04 -9.61
N ASP A 47 -9.72 -8.35 -9.40
CA ASP A 47 -9.83 -9.36 -10.47
C ASP A 47 -11.19 -9.34 -11.19
N LEU A 48 -12.26 -8.90 -10.52
CA LEU A 48 -13.59 -8.74 -11.10
C LEU A 48 -13.73 -7.40 -11.85
N GLY A 49 -13.09 -6.35 -11.32
CA GLY A 49 -13.06 -5.02 -11.92
C GLY A 49 -12.30 -4.96 -13.25
N GLY A 50 -11.27 -5.80 -13.42
CA GLY A 50 -10.50 -5.93 -14.67
C GLY A 50 -11.26 -6.63 -15.80
N ILE A 51 -11.98 -7.72 -15.48
CA ILE A 51 -12.77 -8.49 -16.48
C ILE A 51 -13.94 -7.65 -17.00
N ALA A 52 -14.54 -6.79 -16.17
CA ALA A 52 -15.61 -5.86 -16.59
C ALA A 52 -15.17 -4.82 -17.65
N MET A 53 -13.86 -4.57 -17.78
CA MET A 53 -13.30 -3.58 -18.70
C MET A 53 -12.85 -4.17 -20.04
N ALA A 54 -12.64 -5.49 -20.13
CA ALA A 54 -12.20 -6.15 -21.36
C ALA A 54 -13.33 -6.33 -22.39
N ASP A 55 -14.57 -6.55 -21.94
CA ASP A 55 -15.75 -6.79 -22.80
C ASP A 55 -16.65 -5.55 -22.96
N GLY A 56 -16.01 -4.39 -23.15
CA GLY A 56 -16.68 -3.17 -23.57
C GLY A 56 -17.23 -3.32 -24.99
N HIS A 57 -18.55 -3.51 -25.07
CA HIS A 57 -19.39 -3.60 -26.27
C HIS A 57 -19.38 -4.97 -26.98
N THR A 58 -20.43 -5.79 -26.78
CA THR A 58 -21.04 -6.72 -27.79
C THR A 58 -21.99 -7.81 -27.23
N VAL A 59 -22.35 -7.85 -25.94
CA VAL A 59 -23.34 -8.84 -25.46
C VAL A 59 -24.57 -8.13 -24.90
N ASP A 60 -25.77 -8.53 -25.32
CA ASP A 60 -27.04 -7.98 -24.83
C ASP A 60 -27.33 -8.43 -23.38
N PRO A 61 -28.05 -7.64 -22.58
CA PRO A 61 -28.42 -8.02 -21.21
C PRO A 61 -29.35 -9.25 -21.21
N PRO A 62 -29.19 -10.18 -20.26
CA PRO A 62 -30.02 -11.38 -20.18
C PRO A 62 -31.45 -11.03 -19.75
N GLU A 63 -32.43 -11.73 -20.33
CA GLU A 63 -33.85 -11.52 -20.03
C GLU A 63 -34.20 -11.85 -18.56
N PRO A 64 -35.27 -11.27 -17.99
CA PRO A 64 -35.60 -11.36 -16.56
C PRO A 64 -35.70 -12.79 -16.00
N HIS A 65 -36.13 -13.74 -16.83
CA HIS A 65 -36.27 -15.14 -16.46
C HIS A 65 -34.94 -15.92 -16.46
N GLN A 66 -33.86 -15.33 -17.00
CA GLN A 66 -32.53 -15.94 -17.12
C GLN A 66 -31.56 -15.47 -16.02
N ILE A 67 -31.92 -14.47 -15.22
CA ILE A 67 -31.09 -13.89 -14.16
C ILE A 67 -30.65 -14.96 -13.15
N GLY A 68 -31.55 -15.88 -12.78
CA GLY A 68 -31.23 -16.97 -11.85
C GLY A 68 -30.17 -17.96 -12.37
N TYR A 69 -30.09 -18.15 -13.69
CA TYR A 69 -29.10 -19.02 -14.35
C TYR A 69 -27.79 -18.27 -14.62
N ALA A 70 -27.88 -16.98 -14.95
CA ALA A 70 -26.77 -16.05 -15.17
C ALA A 70 -25.88 -15.87 -13.92
N LEU A 71 -26.46 -15.95 -12.71
CA LEU A 71 -25.74 -15.90 -11.42
C LEU A 71 -24.86 -17.14 -11.15
N SER A 72 -24.91 -18.17 -12.01
CA SER A 72 -24.10 -19.39 -11.90
C SER A 72 -22.94 -19.47 -12.89
N GLN A 73 -22.77 -18.47 -13.76
CA GLN A 73 -21.70 -18.41 -14.74
C GLN A 73 -20.85 -17.15 -14.61
N THR A 74 -19.66 -17.23 -15.23
CA THR A 74 -18.51 -16.30 -15.23
C THR A 74 -18.74 -14.90 -14.66
N PRO A 75 -17.78 -14.36 -13.89
CA PRO A 75 -17.93 -13.11 -13.13
C PRO A 75 -18.45 -11.88 -13.91
N THR A 76 -18.24 -11.80 -15.23
CA THR A 76 -18.77 -10.76 -16.11
C THR A 76 -20.30 -10.71 -16.15
N VAL A 77 -20.94 -11.88 -16.11
CA VAL A 77 -22.41 -12.04 -16.20
C VAL A 77 -23.06 -11.66 -14.86
N LEU A 78 -22.42 -12.04 -13.75
CA LEU A 78 -22.80 -11.64 -12.40
C LEU A 78 -22.77 -10.11 -12.24
N PHE A 79 -21.73 -9.45 -12.75
CA PHE A 79 -21.60 -7.98 -12.71
C PHE A 79 -22.71 -7.25 -13.47
N ARG A 80 -23.06 -7.71 -14.68
CA ARG A 80 -24.16 -7.11 -15.45
C ARG A 80 -25.53 -7.37 -14.84
N ALA A 81 -25.75 -8.54 -14.24
CA ALA A 81 -26.96 -8.83 -13.50
C ALA A 81 -27.11 -7.90 -12.28
N ILE A 82 -26.01 -7.64 -11.55
CA ILE A 82 -25.96 -6.70 -10.43
C ILE A 82 -26.24 -5.27 -10.88
N LEU A 83 -25.62 -4.80 -11.97
CA LEU A 83 -25.89 -3.46 -12.53
C LEU A 83 -27.33 -3.29 -13.00
N TYR A 84 -27.91 -4.30 -13.65
CA TYR A 84 -29.29 -4.27 -14.10
C TYR A 84 -30.28 -4.21 -12.92
N VAL A 85 -30.03 -5.01 -11.87
CA VAL A 85 -30.85 -5.00 -10.65
C VAL A 85 -30.71 -3.66 -9.91
N ALA A 86 -29.50 -3.10 -9.84
CA ALA A 86 -29.27 -1.78 -9.26
C ALA A 86 -30.03 -0.68 -10.05
N GLU A 87 -29.94 -0.65 -11.37
CA GLU A 87 -30.64 0.34 -12.20
C GLU A 87 -32.17 0.24 -12.07
N GLN A 88 -32.74 -0.96 -11.94
CA GLN A 88 -34.17 -1.17 -11.71
C GLN A 88 -34.61 -0.66 -10.31
N LEU A 89 -33.85 -0.99 -9.25
CA LEU A 89 -34.13 -0.53 -7.89
C LEU A 89 -34.06 1.00 -7.75
N PHE A 90 -33.12 1.65 -8.44
CA PHE A 90 -32.99 3.12 -8.42
C PHE A 90 -33.97 3.83 -9.36
N SER A 91 -34.50 3.16 -10.40
CA SER A 91 -35.58 3.68 -11.24
C SER A 91 -36.91 3.75 -10.47
N ASP A 92 -37.21 2.76 -9.63
CA ASP A 92 -38.44 2.73 -8.82
C ASP A 92 -38.47 3.82 -7.74
N HIS A 93 -37.32 4.21 -7.19
CA HIS A 93 -37.19 5.34 -6.26
C HIS A 93 -37.41 6.72 -6.91
N ARG A 94 -37.39 6.82 -8.24
CA ARG A 94 -37.74 8.06 -8.96
C ARG A 94 -39.25 8.27 -9.08
N SER A 95 -40.07 7.23 -8.89
CA SER A 95 -41.52 7.32 -9.03
C SER A 95 -42.24 7.77 -7.74
N THR A 96 -41.59 7.70 -6.57
CA THR A 96 -42.21 7.94 -5.26
C THR A 96 -42.04 9.35 -4.70
N MET A 97 -41.28 10.24 -5.35
CA MET A 97 -41.22 11.66 -5.00
C MET A 97 -42.11 12.49 -5.92
N GLY A 98 -43.33 12.72 -5.45
CA GLY A 98 -44.37 13.47 -6.15
C GLY A 98 -44.00 14.92 -6.49
N LYS A 99 -44.38 15.29 -7.72
CA LYS A 99 -44.81 16.60 -8.23
C LYS A 99 -44.86 17.74 -7.19
N LYS A 100 -44.07 18.81 -7.39
CA LYS A 100 -44.50 20.21 -7.15
C LYS A 100 -43.53 21.26 -7.71
N GLY A 101 -44.05 22.06 -8.66
CA GLY A 101 -43.64 23.45 -8.98
C GLY A 101 -42.34 23.60 -9.79
N GLY A 102 -42.25 24.39 -10.86
CA GLY A 102 -43.15 25.36 -11.45
C GLY A 102 -42.37 26.09 -12.54
N ASN A 103 -42.96 26.16 -13.72
CA ASN A 103 -42.41 26.77 -14.93
C ASN A 103 -42.17 28.29 -14.75
N ARG A 104 -40.95 28.79 -15.04
CA ARG A 104 -40.71 30.20 -15.36
C ARG A 104 -39.60 30.34 -16.40
N ASN A 105 -40.02 30.36 -17.67
CA ASN A 105 -39.33 31.12 -18.70
C ASN A 105 -39.49 32.62 -18.42
N LYS A 106 -38.39 33.36 -18.33
CA LYS A 106 -38.37 34.77 -18.75
C LYS A 106 -36.98 35.20 -19.20
N ALA A 107 -36.97 35.85 -20.36
CA ALA A 107 -35.84 36.36 -21.10
C ALA A 107 -35.00 37.38 -20.31
N LYS A 108 -33.73 37.52 -20.69
CA LYS A 108 -32.96 38.72 -20.40
C LYS A 108 -32.06 39.09 -21.57
N ASP A 109 -32.39 40.24 -22.14
CA ASP A 109 -31.65 40.99 -23.15
C ASP A 109 -30.25 41.41 -22.68
N GLY A 110 -29.32 41.49 -23.65
CA GLY A 110 -28.59 42.72 -23.96
C GLY A 110 -27.33 43.09 -23.16
N TYR A 111 -26.25 43.31 -23.92
CA TYR A 111 -25.03 44.10 -23.63
C TYR A 111 -23.98 43.43 -22.72
N ASP A 112 -22.68 43.45 -22.98
CA ASP A 112 -21.87 43.87 -24.13
C ASP A 112 -20.47 43.23 -23.92
N LYS A 113 -19.82 42.77 -24.99
CA LYS A 113 -18.39 42.41 -24.99
C LYS A 113 -17.65 43.43 -25.85
N PRO A 114 -16.40 43.81 -25.51
CA PRO A 114 -15.39 44.13 -26.51
C PRO A 114 -14.43 42.92 -26.66
N ASN A 115 -14.52 42.21 -27.79
CA ASN A 115 -13.53 42.13 -28.90
C ASN A 115 -12.06 41.93 -28.46
N LYS A 116 -11.48 40.73 -28.65
CA LYS A 116 -10.75 40.21 -29.85
C LYS A 116 -9.26 40.66 -29.89
N PRO A 117 -8.31 39.92 -30.51
CA PRO A 117 -8.53 39.02 -31.65
C PRO A 117 -7.93 37.60 -31.56
N ARG A 118 -8.40 36.85 -32.55
CA ARG A 118 -8.16 35.47 -32.94
C ARG A 118 -7.18 35.51 -34.11
N GLY A 119 -6.16 34.66 -34.10
CA GLY A 119 -5.42 34.23 -35.28
C GLY A 119 -5.00 32.78 -35.03
N GLU A 120 -5.70 31.78 -35.57
CA GLU A 120 -5.72 31.25 -36.94
C GLU A 120 -4.86 29.98 -37.01
N ALA A 121 -5.47 28.92 -37.53
CA ALA A 121 -4.97 27.56 -37.52
C ALA A 121 -3.94 27.33 -38.62
N GLY A 122 -2.88 26.57 -38.31
CA GLY A 122 -1.91 26.02 -39.25
C GLY A 122 -1.74 24.52 -38.99
N ARG A 123 -1.67 23.73 -40.05
CA ARG A 123 -1.97 22.30 -40.15
C ARG A 123 -0.68 21.47 -40.25
N VAL A 124 -0.65 20.35 -39.51
CA VAL A 124 0.03 19.05 -39.75
C VAL A 124 1.51 19.05 -40.19
N THR A 125 2.37 18.42 -39.37
CA THR A 125 3.31 17.37 -39.82
C THR A 125 3.68 16.42 -38.67
N GLN A 126 3.85 15.15 -39.04
CA GLN A 126 4.41 13.98 -38.35
C GLN A 126 5.57 14.34 -37.40
N GLY A 127 5.78 13.74 -36.24
CA GLY A 127 5.62 12.33 -35.88
C GLY A 127 6.96 11.79 -35.39
N GLU A 128 7.51 12.39 -34.33
CA GLU A 128 8.71 11.90 -33.61
C GLU A 128 8.53 12.26 -32.12
N ASP A 129 8.03 11.33 -31.31
CA ASP A 129 8.00 11.47 -29.85
C ASP A 129 9.41 11.24 -29.29
N SER A 130 10.24 12.27 -29.37
CA SER A 130 11.44 12.39 -28.55
C SER A 130 11.02 12.78 -27.13
N ASP A 131 10.79 11.79 -26.27
CA ASP A 131 10.56 12.00 -24.84
C ASP A 131 11.87 12.41 -24.13
N ALA A 132 12.32 13.64 -24.41
CA ALA A 132 13.33 14.33 -23.64
C ALA A 132 12.72 14.83 -22.32
N PHE A 133 12.52 13.90 -21.38
CA PHE A 133 12.16 14.26 -20.01
C PHE A 133 13.32 15.02 -19.37
N SER A 134 13.04 16.28 -19.10
CA SER A 134 13.87 17.20 -18.35
C SER A 134 14.17 16.63 -16.96
N ASP A 135 15.45 16.38 -16.72
CA ASP A 135 16.09 16.47 -15.42
C ASP A 135 15.68 17.79 -14.73
N ALA A 136 14.79 17.68 -13.74
CA ALA A 136 14.38 18.74 -12.86
C ALA A 136 13.78 18.07 -11.62
N GLY A 137 14.62 17.89 -10.60
CA GLY A 137 14.31 17.32 -9.29
C GLY A 137 12.90 17.65 -8.79
N SER A 138 12.03 16.67 -8.89
CA SER A 138 10.78 16.59 -8.16
C SER A 138 10.87 15.28 -7.39
N GLU A 139 11.39 15.38 -6.17
CA GLU A 139 11.47 14.32 -5.16
C GLU A 139 10.05 13.89 -4.79
N ILE A 140 9.53 12.91 -5.53
CA ILE A 140 8.38 12.09 -5.12
C ILE A 140 8.70 10.68 -5.61
N THR A 141 9.11 9.81 -4.69
CA THR A 141 9.32 8.40 -4.95
C THR A 141 7.95 7.70 -4.95
N HIS A 142 7.67 6.93 -6.02
CA HIS A 142 6.33 6.46 -6.37
C HIS A 142 5.98 5.08 -5.78
N LEU A 143 6.67 4.65 -4.71
CA LEU A 143 6.41 3.35 -4.06
C LEU A 143 5.34 3.43 -2.95
N THR A 144 4.96 4.63 -2.50
CA THR A 144 3.81 4.86 -1.59
C THR A 144 2.49 5.08 -2.34
N LEU A 145 2.50 5.11 -3.67
CA LEU A 145 1.46 5.79 -4.44
C LEU A 145 0.20 4.99 -4.77
N ASP A 146 -0.04 3.78 -4.25
CA ASP A 146 -1.34 3.11 -4.54
C ASP A 146 -1.92 2.18 -3.45
N ASP A 147 -1.15 1.62 -2.51
CA ASP A 147 -1.74 0.93 -1.33
C ASP A 147 -1.94 1.87 -0.13
N ASP A 148 -1.31 3.05 -0.16
CA ASP A 148 -1.35 4.00 0.95
C ASP A 148 -1.51 5.46 0.45
N MET A 149 -2.34 5.63 -0.59
CA MET A 149 -2.80 6.96 -1.03
C MET A 149 -3.52 7.75 0.06
N THR A 150 -3.84 7.13 1.19
CA THR A 150 -4.34 7.78 2.41
C THR A 150 -3.27 8.55 3.18
N SER A 151 -1.98 8.19 3.09
CA SER A 151 -0.93 8.89 3.85
C SER A 151 -0.33 10.10 3.12
N VAL A 152 -0.42 10.14 1.78
CA VAL A 152 0.17 11.20 0.92
C VAL A 152 -0.84 12.28 0.49
N ILE A 153 -2.14 12.02 0.58
CA ILE A 153 -3.16 13.07 0.41
C ILE A 153 -3.21 13.85 1.73
N GLY A 154 -2.84 15.13 1.65
CA GLY A 154 -2.80 16.03 2.79
C GLY A 154 -4.04 15.94 3.69
N GLU A 155 -3.77 16.21 4.97
CA GLU A 155 -4.58 16.21 6.20
C GLU A 155 -6.05 16.71 6.14
N ASP A 156 -6.58 17.11 4.98
CA ASP A 156 -7.90 17.71 4.82
C ASP A 156 -9.04 16.68 4.55
N THR A 157 -8.81 15.36 4.66
CA THR A 157 -9.86 14.33 4.42
C THR A 157 -10.00 13.19 5.44
N LEU A 158 -9.29 13.21 6.58
CA LEU A 158 -9.40 12.15 7.61
C LEU A 158 -10.16 12.56 8.88
N GLU A 159 -10.69 13.79 8.95
CA GLU A 159 -11.63 14.17 10.00
C GLU A 159 -13.07 13.76 9.63
N GLU A 160 -13.35 12.46 9.42
CA GLU A 160 -14.73 11.95 9.27
C GLU A 160 -14.75 10.42 9.43
N ASP A 161 -14.51 9.91 10.64
CA ASP A 161 -15.14 8.67 11.20
C ASP A 161 -14.67 8.35 12.64
N ASP A 162 -14.66 9.35 13.53
CA ASP A 162 -14.58 9.10 14.99
C ASP A 162 -15.91 8.54 15.55
N ALA A 163 -16.90 8.25 14.69
CA ALA A 163 -18.23 7.78 15.08
C ALA A 163 -18.36 6.24 15.17
N GLU A 164 -17.41 5.45 14.67
CA GLU A 164 -17.52 3.97 14.71
C GLU A 164 -17.21 3.41 16.12
N PHE A 165 -16.48 4.19 16.93
CA PHE A 165 -16.12 3.84 18.29
C PHE A 165 -16.73 4.82 19.29
N GLY A 166 -18.06 4.75 19.49
CA GLY A 166 -18.82 5.58 20.44
C GLY A 166 -18.38 5.52 21.93
N ASP A 167 -17.39 4.69 22.27
CA ASP A 167 -16.66 4.66 23.56
C ASP A 167 -15.16 4.79 23.28
N SER A 168 -14.39 5.32 24.24
CA SER A 168 -12.92 5.47 24.13
C SER A 168 -12.29 4.20 23.52
N PRO A 169 -11.52 4.32 22.42
CA PRO A 169 -10.86 3.17 21.79
C PRO A 169 -10.05 2.31 22.76
N ARG A 170 -9.57 2.91 23.87
CA ARG A 170 -8.85 2.27 24.97
C ARG A 170 -9.71 1.28 25.77
N ASP A 171 -11.00 1.58 25.97
CA ASP A 171 -11.89 0.79 26.82
C ASP A 171 -12.45 -0.43 26.08
N ARG A 172 -12.38 -0.44 24.74
CA ARG A 172 -12.88 -1.55 23.90
C ARG A 172 -11.93 -2.73 23.75
N LEU A 173 -10.65 -2.58 24.10
CA LEU A 173 -9.69 -3.69 23.99
C LEU A 173 -10.07 -4.86 24.91
N GLU A 174 -10.51 -4.57 26.13
CA GLU A 174 -10.96 -5.58 27.10
C GLU A 174 -12.18 -6.35 26.57
N GLU A 175 -13.20 -5.64 26.06
CA GLU A 175 -14.39 -6.26 25.46
C GLU A 175 -14.03 -7.18 24.27
N PHE A 176 -13.11 -6.74 23.41
CA PHE A 176 -12.68 -7.58 22.29
C PHE A 176 -11.86 -8.78 22.76
N LEU A 177 -11.07 -8.68 23.84
CA LEU A 177 -10.33 -9.81 24.38
C LEU A 177 -11.24 -10.87 25.01
N ASP A 178 -12.31 -10.45 25.69
CA ASP A 178 -13.34 -11.36 26.18
C ASP A 178 -13.98 -12.14 25.03
N ASN A 179 -14.35 -11.44 23.95
CA ASN A 179 -14.90 -12.06 22.75
C ASN A 179 -13.87 -12.94 22.01
N ALA A 180 -12.59 -12.57 22.04
CA ALA A 180 -11.51 -13.37 21.46
C ALA A 180 -11.27 -14.68 22.23
N SER A 181 -11.67 -14.76 23.50
CA SER A 181 -11.62 -15.98 24.29
C SER A 181 -12.81 -16.93 24.04
N HIS A 182 -13.76 -16.52 23.19
CA HIS A 182 -14.97 -17.29 22.94
C HIS A 182 -14.69 -18.62 22.21
N LYS A 183 -15.42 -19.69 22.57
CA LYS A 183 -15.25 -21.04 21.99
C LYS A 183 -15.55 -21.08 20.49
N ASN A 184 -16.55 -20.32 20.05
CA ASN A 184 -16.93 -20.21 18.63
C ASN A 184 -15.84 -19.48 17.82
N PRO A 185 -15.22 -20.14 16.81
CA PRO A 185 -14.20 -19.53 15.96
C PRO A 185 -14.64 -18.26 15.23
N ALA A 186 -15.90 -18.14 14.83
CA ALA A 186 -16.39 -16.96 14.11
C ALA A 186 -16.40 -15.71 15.01
N ILE A 187 -16.84 -15.85 16.25
CA ILE A 187 -16.85 -14.75 17.25
C ILE A 187 -15.40 -14.37 17.57
N ARG A 188 -14.55 -15.37 17.82
CA ARG A 188 -13.14 -15.16 18.14
C ARG A 188 -12.39 -14.45 17.02
N THR A 189 -12.53 -14.91 15.77
CA THR A 189 -11.85 -14.30 14.62
C THR A 189 -12.36 -12.88 14.33
N ALA A 190 -13.66 -12.61 14.52
CA ALA A 190 -14.18 -11.24 14.41
C ALA A 190 -13.60 -10.32 15.49
N ALA A 191 -13.50 -10.79 16.73
CA ALA A 191 -12.89 -10.04 17.82
C ALA A 191 -11.40 -9.75 17.57
N VAL A 192 -10.64 -10.75 17.11
CA VAL A 192 -9.22 -10.57 16.73
C VAL A 192 -9.06 -9.51 15.63
N LYS A 193 -9.95 -9.51 14.62
CA LYS A 193 -9.93 -8.46 13.58
C LYS A 193 -10.16 -7.07 14.15
N ASN A 194 -11.09 -6.92 15.09
CA ASN A 194 -11.33 -5.64 15.75
C ASN A 194 -10.11 -5.18 16.58
N ILE A 195 -9.43 -6.12 17.25
CA ILE A 195 -8.17 -5.82 17.95
C ILE A 195 -7.11 -5.35 16.96
N GLN A 196 -6.96 -6.02 15.81
CA GLN A 196 -6.00 -5.60 14.79
C GLN A 196 -6.30 -4.18 14.30
N VAL A 197 -7.54 -3.89 13.91
CA VAL A 197 -7.95 -2.54 13.46
C VAL A 197 -7.61 -1.48 14.51
N LEU A 198 -7.88 -1.79 15.79
CA LEU A 198 -7.59 -0.89 16.89
C LEU A 198 -6.08 -0.62 17.02
N LEU A 199 -5.24 -1.67 17.03
CA LEU A 199 -3.79 -1.57 17.15
C LEU A 199 -3.10 -1.05 15.89
N THR A 200 -3.77 -1.10 14.75
CA THR A 200 -3.33 -0.49 13.49
C THR A 200 -3.57 1.01 13.51
N LYS A 201 -4.69 1.47 14.05
CA LYS A 201 -5.08 2.90 14.04
C LYS A 201 -4.43 3.70 15.17
N TYR A 202 -4.25 3.09 16.33
CA TYR A 202 -3.84 3.79 17.56
C TYR A 202 -2.64 3.12 18.23
N TYR A 203 -1.71 3.95 18.71
CA TYR A 203 -0.71 3.53 19.68
C TYR A 203 -1.35 3.40 21.07
N LEU A 204 -1.31 2.20 21.65
CA LEU A 204 -2.05 1.82 22.86
C LEU A 204 -1.19 1.10 23.90
N TYR A 205 0.09 1.47 24.01
CA TYR A 205 1.06 0.79 24.89
C TYR A 205 0.56 0.55 26.31
N GLU A 206 0.11 1.60 27.04
CA GLU A 206 -0.31 1.47 28.45
C GLU A 206 -1.48 0.50 28.65
N THR A 207 -2.44 0.50 27.74
CA THR A 207 -3.59 -0.41 27.80
C THR A 207 -3.15 -1.82 27.43
N LEU A 208 -2.32 -1.96 26.39
CA LEU A 208 -1.85 -3.25 25.91
C LEU A 208 -0.91 -3.92 26.92
N ASP A 209 -0.11 -3.16 27.66
CA ASP A 209 0.79 -3.68 28.70
C ASP A 209 0.04 -4.45 29.79
N LYS A 210 -1.15 -3.97 30.17
CA LYS A 210 -2.04 -4.66 31.14
C LYS A 210 -2.53 -6.01 30.62
N TRP A 211 -2.73 -6.13 29.31
CA TRP A 211 -3.36 -7.28 28.67
C TRP A 211 -2.41 -8.16 27.85
N LYS A 212 -1.11 -7.82 27.79
CA LYS A 212 -0.13 -8.47 26.91
C LYS A 212 -0.07 -9.98 27.10
N THR A 213 -0.13 -10.45 28.36
CA THR A 213 -0.15 -11.89 28.66
C THR A 213 -1.38 -12.57 28.08
N SER A 214 -2.56 -11.97 28.20
CA SER A 214 -3.81 -12.51 27.63
C SER A 214 -3.78 -12.54 26.10
N VAL A 215 -3.22 -11.51 25.46
CA VAL A 215 -3.01 -11.47 24.00
C VAL A 215 -2.08 -12.59 23.54
N ILE A 216 -0.96 -12.78 24.24
CA ILE A 216 0.04 -13.80 23.92
C ILE A 216 -0.56 -15.20 24.09
N GLU A 217 -1.28 -15.46 25.18
CA GLU A 217 -1.99 -16.73 25.39
C GLU A 217 -3.06 -16.99 24.32
N LEU A 218 -3.79 -15.96 23.90
CA LEU A 218 -4.77 -16.03 22.82
C LEU A 218 -4.10 -16.47 21.51
N ILE A 219 -2.96 -15.87 21.16
CA ILE A 219 -2.19 -16.23 19.97
C ILE A 219 -1.71 -17.68 20.07
N GLU A 220 -1.01 -18.03 21.15
CA GLU A 220 -0.39 -19.36 21.32
C GLU A 220 -1.42 -20.49 21.24
N LYS A 221 -2.58 -20.31 21.89
CA LYS A 221 -3.65 -21.33 21.93
C LYS A 221 -4.37 -21.53 20.59
N ASN A 222 -4.36 -20.54 19.70
CA ASN A 222 -5.26 -20.53 18.53
C ASN A 222 -4.55 -20.45 17.17
N ILE A 223 -3.29 -20.03 17.09
CA ILE A 223 -2.58 -19.82 15.82
C ILE A 223 -2.50 -21.08 14.94
N LYS A 224 -2.51 -22.28 15.52
CA LYS A 224 -2.46 -23.56 14.79
C LYS A 224 -3.82 -24.14 14.42
N LYS A 225 -4.94 -23.51 14.81
CA LYS A 225 -6.28 -24.15 14.72
C LYS A 225 -6.88 -24.13 13.32
N SER A 226 -6.64 -23.07 12.56
CA SER A 226 -7.18 -22.92 11.20
C SER A 226 -6.32 -21.95 10.39
N GLU A 227 -6.42 -22.00 9.07
CA GLU A 227 -5.75 -21.05 8.17
C GLU A 227 -6.14 -19.60 8.49
N ALA A 228 -7.44 -19.33 8.70
CA ALA A 228 -7.91 -17.99 9.02
C ALA A 228 -7.35 -17.47 10.36
N GLU A 229 -7.29 -18.32 11.39
CA GLU A 229 -6.70 -17.95 12.68
C GLU A 229 -5.19 -17.81 12.60
N ALA A 230 -4.50 -18.66 11.82
CA ALA A 230 -3.07 -18.55 11.61
C ALA A 230 -2.68 -17.20 11.03
N VAL A 231 -3.38 -16.75 9.98
CA VAL A 231 -3.16 -15.45 9.34
C VAL A 231 -3.48 -14.31 10.32
N LEU A 232 -4.65 -14.31 10.94
CA LEU A 232 -5.04 -13.23 11.86
C LEU A 232 -4.09 -13.14 13.08
N LEU A 233 -3.75 -14.27 13.69
CA LEU A 233 -2.95 -14.24 14.91
C LEU A 233 -1.47 -13.95 14.64
N SER A 234 -0.92 -14.35 13.48
CA SER A 234 0.43 -13.91 13.09
C SER A 234 0.50 -12.41 12.81
N THR A 235 -0.52 -11.84 12.17
CA THR A 235 -0.65 -10.37 12.02
C THR A 235 -0.79 -9.67 13.37
N LEU A 236 -1.56 -10.24 14.31
CA LEU A 236 -1.69 -9.71 15.66
C LEU A 236 -0.34 -9.75 16.41
N THR A 237 0.47 -10.81 16.23
CA THR A 237 1.84 -10.87 16.77
C THR A 237 2.70 -9.72 16.23
N ALA A 238 2.63 -9.43 14.92
CA ALA A 238 3.38 -8.32 14.32
C ALA A 238 2.94 -6.97 14.88
N LEU A 239 1.63 -6.73 15.03
CA LEU A 239 1.11 -5.50 15.65
C LEU A 239 1.53 -5.38 17.12
N LEU A 240 1.55 -6.48 17.87
CA LEU A 240 2.05 -6.49 19.25
C LEU A 240 3.54 -6.10 19.31
N SER A 241 4.36 -6.61 18.40
CA SER A 241 5.77 -6.21 18.26
C SER A 241 5.94 -4.74 17.87
N ILE A 242 5.11 -4.21 16.96
CA ILE A 242 5.11 -2.79 16.57
C ILE A 242 4.69 -1.86 17.73
N GLN A 243 3.81 -2.34 18.61
CA GLN A 243 3.33 -1.56 19.75
C GLN A 243 4.32 -1.57 20.92
N MET A 244 5.02 -2.68 21.15
CA MET A 244 5.75 -2.91 22.42
C MET A 244 7.23 -3.24 22.27
N GLY A 245 7.71 -3.53 21.06
CA GLY A 245 9.13 -3.79 20.81
C GLY A 245 9.70 -4.91 21.69
N MET A 246 10.77 -4.60 22.40
CA MET A 246 11.50 -5.56 23.26
C MET A 246 10.73 -5.99 24.50
N ASP A 247 9.70 -5.26 24.95
CA ASP A 247 8.95 -5.57 26.17
C ASP A 247 8.14 -6.87 26.09
N VAL A 248 7.89 -7.36 24.87
CA VAL A 248 7.23 -8.64 24.60
C VAL A 248 8.19 -9.72 24.10
N GLY A 249 9.47 -9.39 23.89
CA GLY A 249 10.43 -10.24 23.18
C GLY A 249 10.56 -11.66 23.73
N GLY A 250 10.89 -11.79 25.02
CA GLY A 250 11.02 -13.10 25.67
C GLY A 250 9.72 -13.90 25.72
N SER A 251 8.56 -13.22 25.74
CA SER A 251 7.25 -13.88 25.75
C SER A 251 6.79 -14.34 24.36
N LEU A 252 7.39 -13.82 23.28
CA LEU A 252 7.07 -14.21 21.91
C LEU A 252 7.92 -15.37 21.37
N GLU A 253 8.99 -15.78 22.05
CA GLU A 253 9.91 -16.83 21.56
C GLU A 253 9.21 -18.09 21.04
N GLN A 254 8.27 -18.62 21.84
CA GLN A 254 7.52 -19.83 21.50
C GLN A 254 6.58 -19.61 20.31
N ILE A 255 5.91 -18.47 20.23
CA ILE A 255 5.04 -18.10 19.10
C ILE A 255 5.88 -17.96 17.82
N LEU A 256 7.05 -17.34 17.91
CA LEU A 256 7.95 -17.15 16.77
C LEU A 256 8.52 -18.50 16.29
N ALA A 257 8.81 -19.43 17.20
CA ALA A 257 9.18 -20.80 16.84
C ALA A 257 8.05 -21.53 16.09
N ILE A 258 6.80 -21.37 16.52
CA ILE A 258 5.62 -21.91 15.85
C ILE A 258 5.46 -21.32 14.44
N MET A 259 5.58 -20.00 14.31
CA MET A 259 5.47 -19.32 13.01
C MET A 259 6.59 -19.75 12.05
N ARG A 260 7.82 -19.95 12.54
CA ARG A 260 8.93 -20.51 11.73
C ARG A 260 8.59 -21.89 11.19
N GLN A 261 8.06 -22.78 12.04
CA GLN A 261 7.64 -24.12 11.61
C GLN A 261 6.55 -24.06 10.53
N MET A 262 5.52 -23.23 10.74
CA MET A 262 4.41 -23.07 9.78
C MET A 262 4.88 -22.48 8.46
N CYS A 263 5.81 -21.52 8.48
CA CYS A 263 6.40 -20.93 7.27
C CYS A 263 7.26 -21.93 6.48
N ALA A 264 8.04 -22.76 7.18
CA ALA A 264 8.93 -23.75 6.57
C ALA A 264 8.17 -24.96 5.98
N ASP A 265 7.01 -25.32 6.53
CA ASP A 265 6.23 -26.48 6.12
C ASP A 265 5.53 -26.26 4.77
N SER A 266 6.03 -26.92 3.72
CA SER A 266 5.46 -26.85 2.37
C SER A 266 4.04 -27.42 2.24
N SER A 267 3.55 -28.16 3.24
CA SER A 267 2.17 -28.65 3.27
C SER A 267 1.16 -27.62 3.78
N GLN A 268 1.63 -26.53 4.41
CA GLN A 268 0.77 -25.43 4.83
C GLN A 268 0.29 -24.61 3.63
N PRO A 269 -0.91 -24.01 3.72
CA PRO A 269 -1.40 -23.06 2.72
C PRO A 269 -0.39 -21.93 2.48
N GLU A 270 -0.22 -21.55 1.20
CA GLU A 270 0.73 -20.49 0.83
C GLU A 270 0.41 -19.15 1.52
N THR A 271 -0.87 -18.86 1.76
CA THR A 271 -1.37 -17.71 2.52
C THR A 271 -0.80 -17.66 3.94
N VAL A 272 -0.86 -18.77 4.67
CA VAL A 272 -0.30 -18.90 6.03
C VAL A 272 1.21 -18.71 6.00
N ARG A 273 1.89 -19.39 5.08
CA ARG A 273 3.36 -19.31 4.96
C ARG A 273 3.82 -17.88 4.66
N THR A 274 3.13 -17.22 3.74
CA THR A 274 3.39 -15.82 3.35
C THR A 274 3.20 -14.87 4.53
N ASN A 275 2.08 -15.00 5.26
CA ASN A 275 1.79 -14.13 6.39
C ASN A 275 2.77 -14.38 7.56
N CYS A 276 3.09 -15.64 7.85
CA CYS A 276 4.11 -15.98 8.85
C CYS A 276 5.48 -15.42 8.47
N ALA A 277 5.89 -15.50 7.20
CA ALA A 277 7.17 -14.95 6.74
C ALA A 277 7.25 -13.42 7.00
N LEU A 278 6.23 -12.67 6.57
CA LEU A 278 6.17 -11.21 6.81
C LEU A 278 6.17 -10.86 8.29
N ALA A 279 5.32 -11.52 9.08
CA ALA A 279 5.20 -11.25 10.51
C ALA A 279 6.49 -11.59 11.26
N LEU A 280 7.18 -12.69 10.90
CA LEU A 280 8.47 -13.04 11.47
C LEU A 280 9.52 -11.95 11.25
N GLY A 281 9.56 -11.33 10.07
CA GLY A 281 10.50 -10.24 9.78
C GLY A 281 10.37 -9.10 10.78
N ILE A 282 9.16 -8.56 10.93
CA ILE A 282 8.88 -7.46 11.87
C ILE A 282 9.05 -7.88 13.33
N CYS A 283 8.50 -9.03 13.73
CA CYS A 283 8.59 -9.46 15.12
C CYS A 283 10.03 -9.70 15.57
N VAL A 284 10.85 -10.35 14.74
CA VAL A 284 12.24 -10.62 15.09
C VAL A 284 13.08 -9.35 15.06
N TYR A 285 12.80 -8.42 14.12
CA TYR A 285 13.51 -7.15 14.07
C TYR A 285 13.21 -6.27 15.30
N LEU A 286 11.95 -6.13 15.70
CA LEU A 286 11.54 -5.21 16.77
C LEU A 286 11.55 -5.81 18.18
N SER A 287 11.48 -7.14 18.31
CA SER A 287 11.27 -7.81 19.60
C SER A 287 12.32 -8.88 19.93
N SER A 288 13.41 -9.00 19.18
CA SER A 288 14.43 -10.03 19.46
C SER A 288 15.86 -9.49 19.31
N GLU A 289 16.62 -9.57 20.40
CA GLU A 289 18.07 -9.39 20.40
C GLU A 289 18.85 -10.71 20.48
N GLN A 290 18.14 -11.85 20.61
CA GLN A 290 18.78 -13.15 20.75
C GLN A 290 19.39 -13.60 19.42
N PRO A 291 20.72 -13.80 19.33
CA PRO A 291 21.36 -14.14 18.07
C PRO A 291 20.87 -15.47 17.48
N ALA A 292 20.56 -16.46 18.33
CA ALA A 292 20.02 -17.74 17.89
C ALA A 292 18.66 -17.58 17.18
N GLN A 293 17.78 -16.74 17.73
CA GLN A 293 16.45 -16.50 17.15
C GLN A 293 16.53 -15.75 15.82
N ILE A 294 17.47 -14.80 15.70
CA ILE A 294 17.74 -14.07 14.47
C ILE A 294 18.27 -15.02 13.39
N GLU A 295 19.30 -15.81 13.69
CA GLU A 295 19.93 -16.74 12.75
C GLU A 295 18.99 -17.88 12.33
N ASP A 296 18.19 -18.44 13.26
CA ASP A 296 17.17 -19.44 12.93
C ASP A 296 16.12 -18.88 11.95
N THR A 297 15.71 -17.62 12.16
CA THR A 297 14.73 -16.95 11.30
C THR A 297 15.33 -16.63 9.93
N LEU A 298 16.56 -16.11 9.89
CA LEU A 298 17.32 -15.87 8.66
C LEU A 298 17.47 -17.15 7.83
N GLN A 299 17.92 -18.24 8.45
CA GLN A 299 18.11 -19.52 7.76
C GLN A 299 16.79 -20.08 7.23
N MET A 300 15.71 -19.99 8.02
CA MET A 300 14.38 -20.44 7.59
C MET A 300 13.88 -19.63 6.40
N LEU A 301 13.90 -18.29 6.49
CA LEU A 301 13.46 -17.42 5.39
C LEU A 301 14.30 -17.63 4.13
N ARG A 302 15.61 -17.79 4.28
CA ARG A 302 16.54 -18.16 3.21
C ARG A 302 16.12 -19.44 2.50
N ASN A 303 15.84 -20.49 3.25
CA ASN A 303 15.40 -21.76 2.68
C ASN A 303 14.06 -21.60 1.94
N VAL A 304 13.13 -20.80 2.46
CA VAL A 304 11.86 -20.52 1.80
C VAL A 304 12.04 -19.80 0.48
N TRP A 305 12.69 -18.62 0.45
CA TRP A 305 12.78 -17.85 -0.80
C TRP A 305 13.68 -18.53 -1.84
N THR A 306 14.73 -19.24 -1.44
CA THR A 306 15.60 -20.00 -2.38
C THR A 306 14.90 -21.22 -2.99
N SER A 307 13.90 -21.78 -2.31
CA SER A 307 13.11 -22.92 -2.81
C SER A 307 12.09 -22.52 -3.90
N VAL A 308 11.66 -21.26 -3.92
CA VAL A 308 10.71 -20.76 -4.92
C VAL A 308 11.42 -20.60 -6.26
N LYS A 309 10.86 -21.15 -7.34
CA LYS A 309 11.41 -20.99 -8.70
C LYS A 309 11.11 -19.57 -9.23
N ALA A 310 12.05 -18.98 -9.97
CA ALA A 310 11.90 -17.61 -10.52
C ALA A 310 10.69 -17.42 -11.48
N ASN A 311 10.15 -18.51 -12.03
CA ASN A 311 8.96 -18.48 -12.88
C ASN A 311 7.77 -19.20 -12.23
N SER A 312 7.77 -19.29 -10.90
CA SER A 312 6.67 -19.86 -10.12
C SER A 312 5.52 -18.85 -10.02
N PRO A 313 4.25 -19.32 -9.95
CA PRO A 313 3.13 -18.46 -9.57
C PRO A 313 3.20 -17.96 -8.12
N SER A 314 4.03 -18.59 -7.27
CA SER A 314 4.20 -18.25 -5.84
C SER A 314 5.07 -17.00 -5.60
N SER A 315 4.78 -15.89 -6.27
CA SER A 315 5.54 -14.65 -6.11
C SER A 315 5.35 -14.02 -4.74
N THR A 316 4.15 -14.11 -4.17
CA THR A 316 3.82 -13.56 -2.85
C THR A 316 4.66 -14.17 -1.73
N LEU A 317 4.82 -15.50 -1.71
CA LEU A 317 5.66 -16.16 -0.71
C LEU A 317 7.13 -15.80 -0.86
N PHE A 318 7.63 -15.73 -2.11
CA PHE A 318 9.00 -15.30 -2.37
C PHE A 318 9.24 -13.88 -1.88
N ASN A 319 8.38 -12.92 -2.25
CA ASN A 319 8.50 -11.52 -1.88
C ASN A 319 8.47 -11.36 -0.35
N ALA A 320 7.53 -12.03 0.32
CA ALA A 320 7.43 -12.01 1.78
C ALA A 320 8.70 -12.53 2.46
N ALA A 321 9.21 -13.68 1.99
CA ALA A 321 10.37 -14.31 2.58
C ALA A 321 11.67 -13.54 2.30
N ILE A 322 11.88 -13.05 1.08
CA ILE A 322 13.10 -12.31 0.74
C ILE A 322 13.13 -10.92 1.39
N SER A 323 12.02 -10.18 1.42
CA SER A 323 11.96 -8.88 2.13
C SER A 323 12.21 -9.05 3.63
N SER A 324 11.61 -10.05 4.26
CA SER A 324 11.82 -10.32 5.69
C SER A 324 13.25 -10.79 5.97
N TRP A 325 13.83 -11.57 5.06
CA TRP A 325 15.24 -12.00 5.17
C TRP A 325 16.19 -10.81 5.03
N SER A 326 15.96 -9.93 4.04
CA SER A 326 16.76 -8.73 3.81
C SER A 326 16.69 -7.75 4.96
N LEU A 327 15.53 -7.60 5.61
CA LEU A 327 15.38 -6.77 6.80
C LEU A 327 16.24 -7.28 7.97
N LEU A 328 16.31 -8.59 8.16
CA LEU A 328 17.10 -9.20 9.23
C LEU A 328 18.58 -9.37 8.86
N ALA A 329 18.95 -9.13 7.60
CA ALA A 329 20.28 -9.43 7.08
C ALA A 329 21.39 -8.59 7.75
N ASP A 330 21.10 -7.33 8.12
CA ASP A 330 22.05 -6.46 8.83
C ASP A 330 22.37 -6.96 10.24
N ARG A 331 21.45 -7.76 10.83
CA ARG A 331 21.55 -8.32 12.18
C ARG A 331 22.29 -9.65 12.22
N SER A 332 22.72 -10.19 11.08
CA SER A 332 23.44 -11.46 11.04
C SER A 332 24.83 -11.36 11.63
N LEU A 333 25.23 -12.36 12.42
CA LEU A 333 26.60 -12.49 12.92
C LEU A 333 27.59 -12.88 11.81
N ASN A 334 27.09 -13.33 10.65
CA ASN A 334 27.90 -13.76 9.52
C ASN A 334 27.50 -13.02 8.24
N ILE A 335 27.83 -11.73 8.20
CA ILE A 335 27.61 -10.86 7.03
C ILE A 335 28.16 -11.49 5.74
N ARG A 336 29.31 -12.17 5.78
CA ARG A 336 29.87 -12.81 4.57
C ARG A 336 28.97 -13.90 4.00
N ALA A 337 28.28 -14.66 4.85
CA ALA A 337 27.30 -15.65 4.41
C ALA A 337 26.08 -14.97 3.75
N VAL A 338 25.58 -13.87 4.34
CA VAL A 338 24.53 -13.03 3.74
C VAL A 338 24.94 -12.55 2.35
N LEU A 339 26.14 -11.98 2.21
CA LEU A 339 26.65 -11.47 0.93
C LEU A 339 26.85 -12.57 -0.11
N SER A 340 27.12 -13.80 0.30
CA SER A 340 27.28 -14.92 -0.64
C SER A 340 26.00 -15.24 -1.41
N GLU A 341 24.83 -14.82 -0.92
CA GLU A 341 23.54 -15.02 -1.58
C GLU A 341 23.32 -14.12 -2.80
N HIS A 342 24.16 -13.11 -3.04
CA HIS A 342 24.02 -12.18 -4.18
C HIS A 342 23.86 -12.92 -5.52
N VAL A 343 24.59 -14.02 -5.75
CA VAL A 343 24.48 -14.81 -6.99
C VAL A 343 23.07 -15.34 -7.19
N LYS A 344 22.46 -15.85 -6.12
CA LYS A 344 21.11 -16.40 -6.16
C LYS A 344 20.07 -15.29 -6.32
N ILE A 345 20.24 -14.17 -5.63
CA ILE A 345 19.37 -12.99 -5.77
C ILE A 345 19.40 -12.45 -7.20
N VAL A 346 20.58 -12.31 -7.80
CA VAL A 346 20.77 -11.87 -9.20
C VAL A 346 20.06 -12.78 -10.20
N SER A 347 19.93 -14.08 -9.90
CA SER A 347 19.16 -15.01 -10.76
C SER A 347 17.66 -14.72 -10.78
N TYR A 348 17.10 -14.11 -9.72
CA TYR A 348 15.69 -13.70 -9.68
C TYR A 348 15.42 -12.38 -10.41
N LEU A 349 16.46 -11.64 -10.80
CA LEU A 349 16.32 -10.47 -11.69
C LEU A 349 15.79 -10.85 -13.08
N ASP A 350 15.90 -12.13 -13.47
CA ASP A 350 15.34 -12.67 -14.72
C ASP A 350 13.93 -13.26 -14.53
N ALA A 351 13.34 -13.18 -13.34
CA ALA A 351 12.00 -13.69 -13.07
C ALA A 351 10.99 -13.10 -14.04
N THR A 352 9.97 -13.86 -14.42
CA THR A 352 8.90 -13.37 -15.32
C THR A 352 8.00 -12.35 -14.63
N ALA A 353 7.67 -12.61 -13.36
CA ALA A 353 6.85 -11.75 -12.51
C ALA A 353 7.62 -10.48 -12.09
N LEU A 354 6.98 -9.32 -12.19
CA LEU A 354 7.62 -8.03 -11.89
C LEU A 354 8.00 -7.90 -10.41
N ASP A 355 7.07 -8.24 -9.53
CA ASP A 355 7.22 -8.17 -8.08
C ASP A 355 8.41 -8.99 -7.59
N MET A 356 8.61 -10.21 -8.10
CA MET A 356 9.80 -11.01 -7.81
C MET A 356 11.10 -10.29 -8.22
N ARG A 357 11.13 -9.69 -9.43
CA ARG A 357 12.30 -8.93 -9.89
C ARG A 357 12.58 -7.74 -8.96
N VAL A 358 11.53 -6.98 -8.62
CA VAL A 358 11.63 -5.81 -7.74
C VAL A 358 12.14 -6.20 -6.36
N SER A 359 11.55 -7.21 -5.71
CA SER A 359 12.00 -7.67 -4.40
C SER A 359 13.41 -8.23 -4.42
N ALA A 360 13.84 -8.89 -5.49
CA ALA A 360 15.23 -9.32 -5.66
C ALA A 360 16.19 -8.14 -5.83
N GLY A 361 15.80 -7.11 -6.59
CA GLY A 361 16.57 -5.88 -6.73
C GLY A 361 16.74 -5.16 -5.40
N GLU A 362 15.66 -4.96 -4.66
CA GLU A 362 15.69 -4.31 -3.34
C GLU A 362 16.54 -5.10 -2.36
N ALA A 363 16.39 -6.43 -2.32
CA ALA A 363 17.24 -7.30 -1.51
C ALA A 363 18.72 -7.17 -1.86
N LEU A 364 19.06 -7.09 -3.14
CA LEU A 364 20.43 -6.89 -3.62
C LEU A 364 20.99 -5.53 -3.18
N GLY A 365 20.18 -4.48 -3.25
CA GLY A 365 20.53 -3.15 -2.75
C GLY A 365 20.82 -3.17 -1.25
N CYS A 366 19.94 -3.79 -0.44
CA CYS A 366 20.15 -3.91 1.00
C CYS A 366 21.45 -4.66 1.36
N ILE A 367 21.71 -5.81 0.74
CA ILE A 367 22.95 -6.54 1.05
C ILE A 367 24.20 -5.81 0.55
N TYR A 368 24.09 -4.98 -0.51
CA TYR A 368 25.18 -4.11 -0.92
C TYR A 368 25.45 -3.01 0.10
N GLU A 369 24.40 -2.35 0.60
CA GLU A 369 24.48 -1.35 1.68
C GLU A 369 25.14 -1.95 2.93
N ILE A 370 24.70 -3.14 3.37
CA ILE A 370 25.31 -3.86 4.50
C ILE A 370 26.82 -4.09 4.26
N ALA A 371 27.23 -4.44 3.05
CA ALA A 371 28.64 -4.66 2.72
C ALA A 371 29.46 -3.36 2.75
N VAL A 372 28.88 -2.27 2.23
CA VAL A 372 29.50 -0.94 2.24
C VAL A 372 29.74 -0.48 3.68
N ASP A 373 28.74 -0.64 4.55
CA ASP A 373 28.79 -0.17 5.94
C ASP A 373 29.69 -1.02 6.84
N ASN A 374 29.72 -2.35 6.63
CA ASN A 374 30.38 -3.28 7.56
C ASN A 374 31.72 -3.85 7.06
N ILE A 375 31.99 -3.82 5.75
CA ILE A 375 33.21 -4.39 5.18
C ILE A 375 34.12 -3.30 4.62
N SER A 376 33.62 -2.48 3.69
CA SER A 376 34.40 -1.41 3.07
C SER A 376 33.53 -0.47 2.25
N ASN A 377 33.75 0.84 2.38
CA ASN A 377 33.09 1.86 1.54
C ASN A 377 33.35 1.70 0.04
N ALA A 378 34.37 0.93 -0.35
CA ALA A 378 34.70 0.61 -1.75
C ALA A 378 34.36 -0.84 -2.10
N TYR A 379 33.45 -1.48 -1.36
CA TYR A 379 33.01 -2.84 -1.62
C TYR A 379 32.40 -2.96 -3.01
N THR A 380 32.71 -4.06 -3.69
CA THR A 380 32.09 -4.44 -4.97
C THR A 380 31.77 -5.92 -4.92
N PHE A 381 30.65 -6.33 -5.52
CA PHE A 381 30.34 -7.74 -5.63
C PHE A 381 31.32 -8.48 -6.55
N PRO A 382 31.49 -9.80 -6.38
CA PRO A 382 32.00 -10.64 -7.45
C PRO A 382 31.16 -10.44 -8.73
N SER A 383 31.82 -10.21 -9.86
CA SER A 383 31.15 -9.88 -11.14
C SER A 383 30.32 -8.59 -11.10
N HIS A 384 30.75 -7.58 -10.32
CA HIS A 384 30.07 -6.29 -10.16
C HIS A 384 29.58 -5.66 -11.47
N GLU A 385 30.46 -5.56 -12.47
CA GLU A 385 30.12 -4.96 -13.78
C GLU A 385 28.94 -5.66 -14.46
N HIS A 386 28.86 -6.99 -14.38
CA HIS A 386 27.74 -7.74 -14.95
C HIS A 386 26.43 -7.45 -14.21
N ILE A 387 26.48 -7.30 -12.88
CA ILE A 387 25.33 -6.96 -12.06
C ILE A 387 24.84 -5.54 -12.42
N VAL A 388 25.76 -4.58 -12.51
CA VAL A 388 25.44 -3.19 -12.89
C VAL A 388 24.84 -3.14 -14.29
N GLU A 389 25.42 -3.83 -15.27
CA GLU A 389 24.87 -3.92 -16.63
C GLU A 389 23.43 -4.43 -16.63
N LYS A 390 23.18 -5.53 -15.92
CA LYS A 390 21.84 -6.14 -15.80
C LYS A 390 20.82 -5.21 -15.14
N LEU A 391 21.21 -4.51 -14.09
CA LEU A 391 20.35 -3.50 -13.45
C LEU A 391 20.06 -2.33 -14.40
N GLY A 392 21.04 -1.93 -15.21
CA GLY A 392 20.90 -0.90 -16.24
C GLY A 392 19.91 -1.27 -17.35
N GLU A 393 19.90 -2.54 -17.77
CA GLU A 393 18.91 -3.07 -18.72
C GLU A 393 17.48 -2.99 -18.14
N LEU A 394 17.31 -3.43 -16.89
CA LEU A 394 16.01 -3.39 -16.20
C LEU A 394 15.52 -1.96 -15.91
N ALA A 395 16.46 -1.04 -15.67
CA ALA A 395 16.23 0.39 -15.46
C ALA A 395 15.73 1.12 -16.73
N THR A 396 16.06 0.62 -17.92
CA THR A 396 15.70 1.21 -19.22
C THR A 396 14.64 0.41 -19.99
N ASP A 397 14.19 -0.72 -19.44
CA ASP A 397 13.30 -1.67 -20.08
C ASP A 397 12.12 -1.02 -20.82
N SER A 398 12.08 -1.20 -22.14
CA SER A 398 11.12 -0.61 -23.06
C SER A 398 9.96 -1.54 -23.45
N VAL A 399 9.85 -2.71 -22.81
CA VAL A 399 8.90 -3.77 -23.16
C VAL A 399 7.45 -3.26 -23.15
N LYS A 400 6.93 -2.98 -24.36
CA LYS A 400 5.63 -2.29 -24.56
C LYS A 400 4.41 -3.13 -24.18
N TYR A 401 4.53 -4.46 -24.11
CA TYR A 401 3.42 -5.35 -23.73
C TYR A 401 3.12 -5.36 -22.22
N ARG A 402 4.03 -4.90 -21.36
CA ARG A 402 3.79 -4.78 -19.92
C ARG A 402 2.84 -3.62 -19.60
N ALA A 403 2.19 -3.65 -18.44
CA ALA A 403 1.36 -2.52 -18.02
C ALA A 403 2.20 -1.25 -17.82
N LYS A 404 1.58 -0.08 -18.01
CA LYS A 404 2.29 1.22 -17.85
C LYS A 404 2.77 1.42 -16.41
N ARG A 405 1.94 1.02 -15.42
CA ARG A 405 2.28 1.05 -13.99
C ARG A 405 3.51 0.19 -13.72
N ASP A 406 3.48 -1.06 -14.16
CA ASP A 406 4.55 -2.05 -13.99
C ASP A 406 5.90 -1.56 -14.53
N ARG A 407 5.91 -1.02 -15.75
CA ARG A 407 7.13 -0.43 -16.31
C ARG A 407 7.65 0.74 -15.48
N ARG A 408 6.76 1.56 -14.92
CA ARG A 408 7.16 2.70 -14.08
C ARG A 408 7.82 2.22 -12.79
N ILE A 409 7.21 1.26 -12.10
CA ILE A 409 7.73 0.67 -10.87
C ILE A 409 9.11 0.05 -11.16
N GLN A 410 9.19 -0.82 -12.16
CA GLN A 410 10.44 -1.49 -12.52
C GLN A 410 11.57 -0.48 -12.78
N ARG A 411 11.37 0.45 -13.71
CA ARG A 411 12.39 1.43 -14.07
C ARG A 411 12.77 2.31 -12.89
N PHE A 412 11.82 2.64 -12.02
CA PHE A 412 12.08 3.47 -10.86
C PHE A 412 13.00 2.74 -9.87
N THR A 413 12.59 1.56 -9.41
CA THR A 413 13.37 0.76 -8.45
C THR A 413 14.76 0.43 -9.00
N PHE A 414 14.84 -0.06 -10.24
CA PHE A 414 16.13 -0.48 -10.80
C PHE A 414 17.07 0.69 -11.14
N ARG A 415 16.56 1.89 -11.44
CA ARG A 415 17.43 3.07 -11.55
C ARG A 415 18.08 3.41 -10.23
N GLN A 416 17.32 3.44 -9.14
CA GLN A 416 17.87 3.72 -7.80
C GLN A 416 18.95 2.72 -7.41
N ILE A 417 18.70 1.43 -7.58
CA ILE A 417 19.67 0.37 -7.23
C ILE A 417 20.89 0.41 -8.16
N HIS A 418 20.68 0.59 -9.47
CA HIS A 418 21.76 0.72 -10.44
C HIS A 418 22.68 1.91 -10.09
N ASP A 419 22.09 3.07 -9.82
CA ASP A 419 22.84 4.29 -9.54
C ASP A 419 23.59 4.17 -8.21
N PHE A 420 23.02 3.50 -7.21
CA PHE A 420 23.69 3.19 -5.95
C PHE A 420 24.91 2.27 -6.15
N LEU A 421 24.76 1.15 -6.86
CA LEU A 421 25.87 0.22 -7.10
C LEU A 421 26.97 0.82 -8.00
N ARG A 422 26.64 1.80 -8.84
CA ARG A 422 27.59 2.44 -9.75
C ARG A 422 28.27 3.67 -9.15
N GLY A 423 27.51 4.51 -8.47
CA GLY A 423 27.93 5.83 -7.96
C GLY A 423 28.23 5.86 -6.47
N GLY A 424 27.72 4.89 -5.70
CA GLY A 424 27.88 4.80 -4.25
C GLY A 424 26.95 5.71 -3.44
N GLU A 425 26.05 6.45 -4.09
CA GLU A 425 25.05 7.28 -3.40
C GLU A 425 23.79 6.47 -3.10
N THR A 426 23.51 6.26 -1.82
CA THR A 426 22.31 5.56 -1.35
C THR A 426 21.04 6.37 -1.71
N PRO A 427 20.00 5.73 -2.25
CA PRO A 427 18.75 6.42 -2.56
C PRO A 427 18.04 6.84 -1.28
N SER A 428 17.66 8.12 -1.18
CA SER A 428 16.86 8.62 -0.08
C SER A 428 15.37 8.78 -0.44
N VAL A 429 14.51 8.71 0.57
CA VAL A 429 13.06 8.90 0.46
C VAL A 429 12.54 9.77 1.60
N SER A 430 11.90 10.88 1.28
CA SER A 430 11.21 11.74 2.26
C SER A 430 9.73 11.37 2.37
N VAL A 431 9.22 11.13 3.58
CA VAL A 431 7.80 10.88 3.88
C VAL A 431 7.29 11.99 4.80
N LYS A 432 6.33 12.80 4.32
CA LYS A 432 5.72 13.86 5.12
C LYS A 432 4.51 13.35 5.89
N PHE A 433 4.44 13.60 7.20
CA PHE A 433 3.31 13.25 8.05
C PHE A 433 2.99 14.41 9.02
N GLY A 434 1.79 14.99 8.89
CA GLY A 434 1.43 16.22 9.62
C GLY A 434 2.43 17.36 9.37
N SER A 435 3.03 17.87 10.45
CA SER A 435 4.06 18.92 10.42
C SER A 435 5.49 18.41 10.31
N GLU A 436 5.71 17.09 10.42
CA GLU A 436 7.02 16.46 10.43
C GLU A 436 7.33 15.78 9.09
N VAL A 437 8.61 15.50 8.84
CA VAL A 437 9.10 14.76 7.66
C VAL A 437 10.06 13.69 8.15
N LEU A 438 9.81 12.45 7.76
CA LEU A 438 10.71 11.32 7.93
C LEU A 438 11.61 11.24 6.71
N GLU A 439 12.92 11.35 6.91
CA GLU A 439 13.91 11.15 5.87
C GLU A 439 14.48 9.73 6.01
N LEU A 440 14.19 8.87 5.04
CA LEU A 440 14.74 7.52 4.94
C LEU A 440 16.02 7.61 4.11
N GLY A 441 17.17 7.58 4.79
CA GLY A 441 18.49 7.73 4.18
C GLY A 441 19.13 6.40 3.77
N ALA A 442 18.60 5.29 4.27
CA ALA A 442 19.11 3.95 4.02
C ALA A 442 18.07 3.03 3.35
N LEU A 443 18.54 2.06 2.57
CA LEU A 443 17.69 1.01 1.99
C LEU A 443 17.08 0.13 3.10
N GLN A 444 17.83 -0.15 4.17
CA GLN A 444 17.32 -0.92 5.32
C GLN A 444 16.19 -0.18 6.04
N GLU A 445 16.35 1.13 6.28
CA GLU A 445 15.31 1.97 6.90
C GLU A 445 14.05 2.01 6.04
N LYS A 446 14.21 2.21 4.72
CA LYS A 446 13.09 2.18 3.78
C LYS A 446 12.40 0.82 3.77
N LEU A 447 13.14 -0.28 3.81
CA LEU A 447 12.57 -1.63 3.86
C LEU A 447 11.78 -1.85 5.16
N LEU A 448 12.29 -1.38 6.30
CA LEU A 448 11.57 -1.42 7.56
C LEU A 448 10.28 -0.60 7.51
N TYR A 449 10.33 0.61 6.96
CA TYR A 449 9.16 1.46 6.74
C TYR A 449 8.08 0.75 5.91
N ASP A 450 8.47 0.17 4.77
CA ASP A 450 7.55 -0.57 3.90
C ASP A 450 6.96 -1.80 4.61
N MET A 451 7.76 -2.51 5.41
CA MET A 451 7.31 -3.66 6.18
C MET A 451 6.32 -3.25 7.28
N CYS A 452 6.54 -2.12 7.96
CA CYS A 452 5.58 -1.55 8.90
C CYS A 452 4.28 -1.16 8.21
N CYS A 453 4.34 -0.56 7.01
CA CYS A 453 3.16 -0.21 6.22
C CYS A 453 2.29 -1.43 5.87
N LYS A 454 2.87 -2.63 5.69
CA LYS A 454 2.09 -3.87 5.45
C LYS A 454 1.20 -4.29 6.63
N PHE A 455 1.48 -3.79 7.85
CA PHE A 455 0.69 -4.09 9.05
C PHE A 455 -0.14 -2.90 9.50
N LEU A 456 0.43 -1.70 9.40
CA LEU A 456 -0.22 -0.46 9.84
C LEU A 456 -1.09 0.18 8.77
N HIS A 457 -0.90 -0.12 7.48
CA HIS A 457 -1.68 0.47 6.39
C HIS A 457 -1.76 2.01 6.55
N GLY A 458 -2.95 2.61 6.40
CA GLY A 458 -3.18 4.04 6.64
C GLY A 458 -2.96 4.52 8.09
N GLY A 459 -2.72 3.61 9.03
CA GLY A 459 -2.35 3.90 10.41
C GLY A 459 -0.88 4.26 10.61
N MET A 460 -0.01 4.09 9.60
CA MET A 460 1.43 4.40 9.71
C MET A 460 1.70 5.83 10.18
N ASN A 461 0.98 6.82 9.64
CA ASN A 461 1.12 8.22 10.04
C ASN A 461 0.77 8.46 11.53
N SER A 462 -0.23 7.75 12.05
CA SER A 462 -0.61 7.82 13.48
C SER A 462 0.52 7.30 14.37
N HIS A 463 1.16 6.21 13.94
CA HIS A 463 2.29 5.62 14.64
C HIS A 463 3.56 6.48 14.55
N LEU A 464 3.87 7.07 13.39
CA LEU A 464 4.97 8.03 13.27
C LEU A 464 4.80 9.24 14.22
N LYS A 465 3.57 9.70 14.41
CA LYS A 465 3.27 10.80 15.34
C LYS A 465 3.41 10.38 16.80
N SER A 466 2.90 9.22 17.19
CA SER A 466 2.61 8.91 18.60
C SER A 466 3.30 7.68 19.18
N ASN A 467 3.74 6.73 18.36
CA ASN A 467 4.33 5.48 18.82
C ASN A 467 5.82 5.69 19.11
N GLU A 468 6.17 5.67 20.40
CA GLU A 468 7.53 5.94 20.87
C GLU A 468 8.57 4.98 20.29
N LEU A 469 8.24 3.69 20.15
CA LEU A 469 9.12 2.70 19.51
C LEU A 469 9.38 3.06 18.04
N ILE A 470 8.32 3.35 17.28
CA ILE A 470 8.47 3.69 15.86
C ILE A 470 9.26 4.99 15.69
N ARG A 471 9.08 5.96 16.59
CA ARG A 471 9.85 7.21 16.56
C ARG A 471 11.32 6.99 16.87
N ASP A 472 11.63 6.12 17.84
CA ASP A 472 13.01 5.74 18.18
C ASP A 472 13.68 5.00 17.02
N VAL A 473 13.00 4.00 16.45
CA VAL A 473 13.47 3.19 15.33
C VAL A 473 13.80 4.02 14.07
N PHE A 474 13.11 5.14 13.85
CA PHE A 474 13.34 6.03 12.71
C PHE A 474 14.02 7.35 13.09
N ASP A 475 14.59 7.45 14.30
CA ASP A 475 15.30 8.64 14.78
C ASP A 475 14.50 9.96 14.65
N LEU A 476 13.17 9.91 14.81
CA LEU A 476 12.28 11.08 14.74
C LEU A 476 12.29 11.95 16.00
N GLY A 477 12.96 11.49 17.06
CA GLY A 477 13.00 12.15 18.36
C GLY A 477 11.69 12.01 19.14
N ALA A 478 11.57 12.76 20.24
CA ALA A 478 10.42 12.70 21.14
C ALA A 478 9.09 13.02 20.41
N VAL A 479 7.99 12.47 20.91
CA VAL A 479 6.64 12.77 20.41
C VAL A 479 6.41 14.29 20.44
N CYS A 480 6.14 14.87 19.28
CA CYS A 480 5.74 16.26 19.22
C CYS A 480 4.34 16.40 19.81
N GLU A 481 4.21 17.06 20.96
CA GLU A 481 2.91 17.56 21.41
C GLU A 481 2.39 18.53 20.34
N GLU A 482 1.15 18.36 19.91
CA GLU A 482 0.50 19.36 19.04
C GLU A 482 0.52 20.69 19.80
N ALA A 483 1.46 21.57 19.44
CA ALA A 483 1.39 22.97 19.84
C ALA A 483 0.00 23.44 19.41
N GLU A 484 -0.85 23.80 20.38
CA GLU A 484 -2.21 24.30 20.16
C GLU A 484 -2.23 25.14 18.89
N HIS A 485 -2.74 24.54 17.81
CA HIS A 485 -2.96 25.14 16.50
C HIS A 485 -2.23 26.47 16.30
N GLY A 486 -0.94 26.43 15.98
CA GLY A 486 -0.29 27.57 15.34
C GLY A 486 -1.18 27.98 14.16
N LYS A 487 -1.82 29.15 14.25
CA LYS A 487 -2.90 29.64 13.35
C LYS A 487 -2.84 28.96 11.99
N LYS A 488 -3.73 27.99 11.72
CA LYS A 488 -3.88 27.38 10.38
C LYS A 488 -3.93 28.54 9.40
N LEU A 489 -2.92 28.65 8.52
CA LEU A 489 -2.84 29.72 7.53
C LEU A 489 -4.17 29.77 6.80
N THR A 490 -4.78 30.95 6.75
CA THR A 490 -6.04 31.15 6.05
C THR A 490 -5.85 30.72 4.59
N LYS A 491 -6.92 30.27 3.95
CA LYS A 491 -6.90 29.90 2.52
C LYS A 491 -6.23 30.96 1.64
N HIS A 492 -6.37 32.23 2.02
CA HIS A 492 -5.75 33.36 1.34
C HIS A 492 -4.22 33.40 1.53
N GLU A 493 -3.73 33.17 2.74
CA GLU A 493 -2.29 33.13 3.04
C GLU A 493 -1.60 31.93 2.39
N ARG A 494 -2.24 30.74 2.38
CA ARG A 494 -1.74 29.58 1.63
C ARG A 494 -1.67 29.86 0.13
N LEU A 495 -2.67 30.55 -0.42
CA LEU A 495 -2.71 30.90 -1.84
C LEU A 495 -1.66 31.96 -2.20
N ILE A 496 -1.34 32.88 -1.29
CA ILE A 496 -0.21 33.82 -1.46
C ILE A 496 1.12 33.07 -1.45
N GLN A 497 1.35 32.22 -0.44
CA GLN A 497 2.58 31.42 -0.37
C GLN A 497 2.75 30.52 -1.59
N GLN A 498 1.69 29.83 -2.01
CA GLN A 498 1.74 28.97 -3.18
C GLN A 498 1.99 29.77 -4.47
N ARG A 499 1.43 30.98 -4.59
CA ARG A 499 1.70 31.89 -5.71
C ARG A 499 3.15 32.38 -5.71
N ASP A 500 3.74 32.63 -4.55
CA ASP A 500 5.14 33.07 -4.43
C ASP A 500 6.12 31.92 -4.69
N ILE A 501 5.78 30.70 -4.26
CA ILE A 501 6.50 29.46 -4.62
C ILE A 501 6.42 29.22 -6.13
N ASP A 502 5.23 29.30 -6.72
CA ASP A 502 5.02 29.12 -8.16
C ASP A 502 5.74 30.20 -8.98
N ARG A 503 5.75 31.44 -8.51
CA ARG A 503 6.51 32.54 -9.12
C ARG A 503 8.01 32.23 -9.09
N THR A 504 8.54 31.80 -7.94
CA THR A 504 9.96 31.47 -7.77
C THR A 504 10.36 30.27 -8.65
N ARG A 505 9.53 29.23 -8.67
CA ARG A 505 9.70 28.05 -9.53
C ARG A 505 9.64 28.42 -11.02
N ASN A 506 8.73 29.30 -11.41
CA ASN A 506 8.62 29.77 -12.79
C ASN A 506 9.82 30.64 -13.21
N ILE A 507 10.36 31.48 -12.32
CA ILE A 507 11.58 32.26 -12.58
C ILE A 507 12.78 31.31 -12.78
N HIS A 508 12.92 30.28 -11.94
CA HIS A 508 14.00 29.30 -12.08
C HIS A 508 13.87 28.48 -13.37
N ARG A 509 12.64 28.04 -13.71
CA ARG A 509 12.36 27.31 -14.95
C ARG A 509 12.51 28.17 -16.21
N ALA A 510 12.21 29.47 -16.15
CA ALA A 510 12.43 30.39 -17.28
C ALA A 510 13.92 30.46 -17.65
N LYS A 511 14.81 30.61 -16.65
CA LYS A 511 16.27 30.58 -16.86
C LYS A 511 16.77 29.27 -17.48
N GLN A 512 16.12 28.13 -17.18
CA GLN A 512 16.45 26.83 -17.77
C GLN A 512 15.82 26.60 -19.16
N ARG A 513 14.68 27.23 -19.47
CA ARG A 513 14.07 27.20 -20.80
C ARG A 513 14.87 28.04 -21.81
N ASP A 514 15.43 29.16 -21.37
CA ASP A 514 16.32 29.98 -22.21
C ASP A 514 17.55 29.19 -22.67
N LYS A 515 18.04 28.22 -21.87
CA LYS A 515 19.14 27.32 -22.29
C LYS A 515 18.79 26.39 -23.46
N ARG A 516 17.51 26.09 -23.69
CA ARG A 516 17.03 25.28 -24.84
C ARG A 516 16.63 26.14 -26.03
N SER A 517 16.57 27.47 -25.86
CA SER A 517 16.31 28.40 -26.95
C SER A 517 17.65 28.69 -27.60
N ALA A 518 18.06 27.82 -28.53
CA ALA A 518 19.20 28.13 -29.38
C ALA A 518 18.91 29.48 -30.04
N ASN A 519 19.75 30.48 -29.77
CA ASN A 519 19.81 31.72 -30.52
C ASN A 519 20.09 31.35 -31.98
N PHE A 520 19.04 31.21 -32.79
CA PHE A 520 19.15 31.32 -34.24
C PHE A 520 19.43 32.80 -34.53
N HIS A 521 20.72 33.10 -34.67
CA HIS A 521 21.21 34.31 -35.33
C HIS A 521 21.91 33.90 -36.62
#